data_AF-A0A3S0S459-F1
#
_entry.id   AF-A0A3S0S459-F1
#
_cell.length_a   1.000
_cell.length_b   1.000
_cell.length_c   1.000
_cell.angle_alpha   90.00
_cell.angle_beta   90.00
_cell.angle_gamma   90.00
#
_symmetry.space_group_name_H-M   'P 1'
#
loop_
_entity.id
_entity.type
_entity.pdbx_description
1 polymer ?
#
loop_
_entity_poly.entity_id
_entity_poly.type
_entity_poly.pdbx_seq_one_letter_code
_entity_poly.pdbx_strand_id
1 'polypeptide(L)'
;MDLMWRVVALTVATFTVLLAVRRVVMVISGLVFARYVAVGGLAAFSVYRDDAADTYRVRFEVGGPAVFHNVTVQLFGLPAGAAPAPPALRHTMIAGDDPIDWTFRLPAGVAAQPWVTVTWVRPYLQGVESEALAHWLQGGRLYEWRWYSETNRYLRTVIRFVARRWSVGGESLRELPLYGRWRRTSSNNSADLLGPAATPPPRT
;
A
#
# COMPACT_ATOMS: atom_id res chain seq x y z
N MET A 1 9.33 57.31 -8.74
CA MET A 1 9.78 55.95 -9.10
C MET A 1 9.90 55.03 -7.89
N ASP A 2 10.34 55.51 -6.71
CA ASP A 2 10.51 54.66 -5.50
C ASP A 2 9.26 53.95 -5.00
N LEU A 3 8.09 54.58 -5.10
CA LEU A 3 6.82 53.96 -4.68
C LEU A 3 6.47 52.74 -5.55
N MET A 4 6.67 52.84 -6.86
CA MET A 4 6.41 51.75 -7.81
C MET A 4 7.34 50.56 -7.54
N TRP A 5 8.63 50.81 -7.30
CA TRP A 5 9.59 49.76 -6.98
C TRP A 5 9.32 49.07 -5.63
N ARG A 6 8.85 49.83 -4.62
CA ARG A 6 8.42 49.26 -3.34
C ARG A 6 7.20 48.35 -3.49
N VAL A 7 6.21 48.76 -4.29
CA VAL A 7 5.01 47.94 -4.55
C VAL A 7 5.38 46.66 -5.30
N VAL A 8 6.27 46.75 -6.30
CA VAL A 8 6.79 45.57 -7.02
C VAL A 8 7.52 44.63 -6.06
N ALA A 9 8.43 45.14 -5.23
CA ALA A 9 9.18 44.33 -4.26
C ALA A 9 8.25 43.64 -3.25
N LEU A 10 7.24 44.35 -2.74
CA LEU A 10 6.24 43.80 -1.83
C LEU A 10 5.41 42.68 -2.50
N THR A 11 5.04 42.88 -3.77
CA THR A 11 4.24 41.90 -4.53
C THR A 11 5.06 40.64 -4.78
N VAL A 12 6.33 40.78 -5.19
CA VAL A 12 7.24 39.65 -5.41
C VAL A 12 7.46 38.89 -4.10
N ALA A 13 7.76 39.58 -2.99
CA ALA A 13 7.97 38.96 -1.70
C ALA A 13 6.73 38.18 -1.23
N THR A 14 5.54 38.79 -1.36
CA THR A 14 4.27 38.14 -1.00
C THR A 14 4.03 36.89 -1.84
N PHE A 15 4.30 36.96 -3.14
CA PHE A 15 4.13 35.82 -4.05
C PHE A 15 5.13 34.69 -3.74
N THR A 16 6.38 35.02 -3.41
CA THR A 16 7.39 34.04 -3.00
C THR A 16 6.98 33.33 -1.70
N VAL A 17 6.48 34.07 -0.72
CA VAL A 17 5.97 33.49 0.55
C VAL A 17 4.78 32.57 0.27
N LEU A 18 3.82 32.99 -0.54
CA LEU A 18 2.67 32.16 -0.94
C LEU A 18 3.10 30.85 -1.61
N LEU A 19 4.09 30.92 -2.52
CA LEU A 19 4.62 29.73 -3.19
C LEU A 19 5.37 28.80 -2.22
N ALA A 20 6.15 29.36 -1.29
CA ALA A 20 6.85 28.59 -0.27
C ALA A 20 5.86 27.88 0.67
N VAL A 21 4.85 28.61 1.16
CA VAL A 21 3.78 28.05 2.01
C VAL A 21 3.02 26.96 1.25
N ARG A 22 2.63 27.20 0.00
CA ARG A 22 1.98 26.18 -0.85
C ARG A 22 2.83 24.93 -0.97
N ARG A 23 4.14 25.07 -1.18
CA ARG A 23 5.07 23.94 -1.29
C ARG A 23 5.20 23.17 0.02
N VAL A 24 5.31 23.88 1.14
CA VAL A 24 5.36 23.28 2.48
C VAL A 24 4.06 22.55 2.79
N VAL A 25 2.90 23.17 2.54
CA VAL A 25 1.59 22.54 2.70
C VAL A 25 1.48 21.29 1.82
N MET A 26 1.88 21.34 0.54
CA MET A 26 1.88 20.13 -0.29
C MET A 26 2.78 19.02 0.24
N VAL A 27 3.96 19.36 0.75
CA VAL A 27 4.91 18.38 1.30
C VAL A 27 4.39 17.79 2.61
N ILE A 28 3.87 18.62 3.52
CA ILE A 28 3.31 18.18 4.81
C ILE A 28 2.03 17.37 4.58
N SER A 29 1.10 17.88 3.76
CA SER A 29 -0.08 17.14 3.36
C SER A 29 0.30 15.84 2.67
N GLY A 30 1.29 15.85 1.77
CA GLY A 30 1.82 14.65 1.14
C GLY A 30 2.38 13.63 2.14
N LEU A 31 3.04 14.09 3.21
CA LEU A 31 3.55 13.23 4.29
C LEU A 31 2.40 12.62 5.13
N VAL A 32 1.40 13.43 5.46
CA VAL A 32 0.21 12.99 6.22
C VAL A 32 -0.62 12.03 5.38
N PHE A 33 -0.90 12.35 4.11
CA PHE A 33 -1.66 11.51 3.19
C PHE A 33 -0.87 10.30 2.69
N ALA A 34 0.47 10.33 2.64
CA ALA A 34 1.26 9.14 2.34
C ALA A 34 1.08 8.04 3.41
N ARG A 35 0.72 8.44 4.63
CA ARG A 35 0.40 7.52 5.73
C ARG A 35 -1.03 6.99 5.66
N TYR A 36 -1.94 7.73 5.02
CA TYR A 36 -3.35 7.35 4.87
C TYR A 36 -3.65 7.01 3.42
N VAL A 37 -3.63 5.72 3.10
CA VAL A 37 -4.03 5.29 1.75
C VAL A 37 -5.55 5.36 1.69
N ALA A 38 -6.06 6.33 0.94
CA ALA A 38 -7.47 6.51 0.66
C ALA A 38 -7.96 5.45 -0.34
N VAL A 39 -8.02 4.20 0.12
CA VAL A 39 -8.63 3.11 -0.63
C VAL A 39 -10.05 3.05 -0.10
N GLY A 40 -11.02 3.83 -0.61
CA GLY A 40 -12.45 3.77 -0.17
C GLY A 40 -12.73 3.91 1.34
N GLY A 41 -11.77 4.40 2.11
CA GLY A 41 -11.62 4.37 3.57
C GLY A 41 -10.20 4.82 3.93
N LEU A 42 -9.88 5.06 5.21
CA LEU A 42 -8.51 5.43 5.60
C LEU A 42 -7.81 4.21 6.20
N ALA A 43 -6.72 3.76 5.58
CA ALA A 43 -5.83 2.76 6.16
C ALA A 43 -4.51 3.44 6.52
N ALA A 44 -4.09 3.32 7.79
CA ALA A 44 -2.79 3.77 8.25
C ALA A 44 -1.87 2.57 8.45
N PHE A 45 -0.81 2.51 7.65
CA PHE A 45 0.18 1.44 7.69
C PHE A 45 1.57 2.02 7.92
N SER A 46 2.22 1.61 9.00
CA SER A 46 3.53 2.10 9.40
C SER A 46 4.42 0.97 9.85
N VAL A 47 5.70 1.06 9.49
CA VAL A 47 6.74 0.17 9.99
C VAL A 47 7.87 1.01 10.56
N TYR A 48 8.26 0.69 11.77
CA TYR A 48 9.35 1.32 12.50
C TYR A 48 10.47 0.30 12.66
N ARG A 49 11.71 0.74 12.41
CA ARG A 49 12.90 -0.04 12.74
C ARG A 49 13.55 0.56 13.98
N ASP A 50 13.82 -0.28 14.96
CA ASP A 50 14.68 0.04 16.09
C ASP A 50 16.10 -0.45 15.75
N ASP A 51 16.97 0.50 15.40
CA ASP A 51 18.34 0.24 14.96
C ASP A 51 19.21 -0.35 16.08
N ALA A 52 18.84 -0.17 17.36
CA ALA A 52 19.61 -0.69 18.49
C ALA A 52 19.39 -2.19 18.71
N ALA A 53 18.29 -2.76 18.21
CA ALA A 53 17.85 -4.12 18.52
C ALA A 53 17.46 -4.97 17.30
N ASP A 54 17.75 -4.50 16.07
CA ASP A 54 17.29 -5.11 14.81
C ASP A 54 15.81 -5.56 14.84
N THR A 55 15.01 -4.75 15.54
CA THR A 55 13.62 -5.03 15.84
C THR A 55 12.74 -4.18 14.94
N TYR A 56 11.78 -4.81 14.30
CA TYR A 56 10.79 -4.15 13.45
C TYR A 56 9.45 -4.14 14.17
N ARG A 57 8.81 -2.98 14.23
CA ARG A 57 7.44 -2.81 14.72
C ARG A 57 6.54 -2.39 13.59
N VAL A 58 5.60 -3.25 13.25
CA VAL A 58 4.57 -3.04 12.25
C VAL A 58 3.29 -2.62 12.96
N ARG A 59 2.69 -1.53 12.50
CA ARG A 59 1.42 -1.03 13.02
C ARG A 59 0.45 -0.74 11.88
N PHE A 60 -0.71 -1.38 11.92
CA PHE A 60 -1.82 -1.18 10.98
C PHE A 60 -3.08 -0.73 11.70
N GLU A 61 -3.72 0.30 11.16
CA GLU A 61 -4.90 0.95 11.71
C GLU A 61 -5.92 1.26 10.61
N VAL A 62 -7.20 1.19 10.99
CA VAL A 62 -8.32 1.59 10.14
C VAL A 62 -8.89 2.89 10.68
N GLY A 63 -9.21 3.81 9.77
CA GLY A 63 -9.77 5.12 10.06
C GLY A 63 -10.93 5.45 9.12
N GLY A 64 -11.72 6.44 9.52
CA GLY A 64 -12.90 6.87 8.78
C GLY A 64 -14.05 5.86 8.85
N PRO A 65 -15.09 6.01 8.01
CA PRO A 65 -16.31 5.20 8.08
C PRO A 65 -16.17 3.79 7.47
N ALA A 66 -14.94 3.28 7.32
CA ALA A 66 -14.67 2.04 6.58
C ALA A 66 -14.69 0.80 7.47
N VAL A 67 -15.17 -0.31 6.91
CA VAL A 67 -15.17 -1.64 7.52
C VAL A 67 -14.31 -2.57 6.66
N PHE A 68 -13.24 -3.10 7.23
CA PHE A 68 -12.35 -4.04 6.56
C PHE A 68 -12.62 -5.45 7.09
N HIS A 69 -12.69 -6.42 6.19
CA HIS A 69 -12.89 -7.82 6.54
C HIS A 69 -11.65 -8.67 6.29
N ASN A 70 -11.45 -9.71 7.09
CA ASN A 70 -10.34 -10.65 6.97
C ASN A 70 -8.98 -9.97 6.80
N VAL A 71 -8.69 -9.04 7.70
CA VAL A 71 -7.42 -8.30 7.76
C VAL A 71 -6.31 -9.26 8.19
N THR A 72 -5.30 -9.41 7.35
CA THR A 72 -4.11 -10.23 7.60
C THR A 72 -2.85 -9.42 7.41
N VAL A 73 -1.84 -9.70 8.23
CA VAL A 73 -0.49 -9.14 8.09
C VAL A 73 0.49 -10.29 7.91
N GLN A 74 1.33 -10.22 6.88
CA GLN A 74 2.29 -11.27 6.56
C GLN A 74 3.64 -10.67 6.16
N LEU A 75 4.71 -11.39 6.47
CA LEU A 75 6.08 -11.03 6.08
C LEU A 75 6.56 -11.98 4.99
N PHE A 76 7.04 -11.41 3.89
CA PHE A 76 7.55 -12.12 2.72
C PHE A 76 9.02 -11.81 2.49
N GLY A 77 9.68 -12.63 1.66
CA GLY A 77 11.08 -12.44 1.31
C GLY A 77 12.03 -12.89 2.43
N LEU A 78 11.65 -13.91 3.20
CA LEU A 78 12.53 -14.61 4.13
C LEU A 78 12.65 -16.09 3.73
N PRO A 79 13.78 -16.75 4.04
CA PRO A 79 13.88 -18.20 3.89
C PRO A 79 12.76 -18.94 4.64
N ALA A 80 12.30 -20.06 4.10
CA ALA A 80 11.30 -20.91 4.75
C ALA A 80 11.74 -21.28 6.18
N GLY A 81 10.85 -21.09 7.16
CA GLY A 81 11.12 -21.35 8.58
C GLY A 81 11.84 -20.22 9.34
N ALA A 82 12.35 -19.20 8.65
CA ALA A 82 12.93 -18.01 9.29
C ALA A 82 11.90 -16.89 9.53
N ALA A 83 10.68 -17.05 9.01
CA ALA A 83 9.63 -16.06 9.17
C ALA A 83 9.03 -16.10 10.58
N PRO A 84 8.95 -14.96 11.28
CA PRO A 84 8.25 -14.86 12.56
C PRO A 84 6.77 -15.18 12.39
N ALA A 85 6.15 -15.70 13.45
CA ALA A 85 4.72 -15.98 13.45
C ALA A 85 3.93 -14.68 13.18
N PRO A 86 3.06 -14.66 12.14
CA PRO A 86 2.27 -13.48 11.82
C PRO A 86 1.21 -13.24 12.91
N PRO A 87 0.68 -11.99 13.00
CA PRO A 87 -0.47 -11.69 13.83
C PRO A 87 -1.68 -12.54 13.45
N ALA A 88 -2.57 -12.77 14.42
CA ALA A 88 -3.83 -13.45 14.16
C ALA A 88 -4.66 -12.69 13.13
N LEU A 89 -5.35 -13.43 12.27
CA LEU A 89 -6.36 -12.92 11.34
C LEU A 89 -7.41 -12.13 12.12
N ARG A 90 -7.69 -10.90 11.69
CA ARG A 90 -8.84 -10.14 12.18
C ARG A 90 -9.98 -10.19 11.19
N HIS A 91 -11.07 -10.84 11.58
CA HIS A 91 -12.23 -11.02 10.69
C HIS A 91 -12.91 -9.71 10.31
N THR A 92 -12.90 -8.73 11.20
CA THR A 92 -13.43 -7.39 10.97
C THR A 92 -12.54 -6.37 11.67
N MET A 93 -12.36 -5.21 11.06
CA MET A 93 -11.66 -4.07 11.65
C MET A 93 -12.31 -2.76 11.19
N ILE A 94 -12.64 -1.87 12.13
CA ILE A 94 -13.25 -0.56 11.91
C ILE A 94 -12.43 0.56 12.57
N ALA A 95 -12.79 1.82 12.29
CA ALA A 95 -12.23 2.94 13.03
C ALA A 95 -12.62 2.88 14.51
N GLY A 96 -11.60 2.87 15.39
CA GLY A 96 -11.76 2.76 16.84
C GLY A 96 -11.35 1.41 17.41
N ASP A 97 -11.17 0.39 16.57
CA ASP A 97 -10.60 -0.89 17.01
C ASP A 97 -9.11 -0.75 17.34
N ASP A 98 -8.63 -1.61 18.23
CA ASP A 98 -7.22 -1.67 18.56
C ASP A 98 -6.37 -1.95 17.31
N PRO A 99 -5.25 -1.22 17.12
CA PRO A 99 -4.34 -1.46 16.01
C PRO A 99 -3.82 -2.90 15.99
N ILE A 100 -3.54 -3.40 14.80
CA ILE A 100 -2.67 -4.57 14.68
C ILE A 100 -1.25 -4.09 14.90
N ASP A 101 -0.69 -4.44 16.05
CA ASP A 101 0.70 -4.16 16.41
C ASP A 101 1.49 -5.47 16.41
N TRP A 102 2.56 -5.52 15.62
CA TRP A 102 3.36 -6.72 15.44
C TRP A 102 4.83 -6.37 15.50
N THR A 103 5.50 -6.90 16.51
CA THR A 103 6.93 -6.69 16.71
C THR A 103 7.69 -7.99 16.47
N PHE A 104 8.73 -7.95 15.65
CA PHE A 104 9.57 -9.10 15.37
C PHE A 104 11.02 -8.67 15.15
N ARG A 105 11.95 -9.62 15.29
CA ARG A 105 13.38 -9.43 15.01
C ARG A 105 13.73 -10.10 13.69
N LEU A 106 14.59 -9.44 12.92
CA LEU A 106 15.18 -10.03 11.72
C LEU A 106 16.68 -10.25 11.95
N PRO A 107 17.24 -11.41 11.55
CA PRO A 107 18.68 -11.62 11.63
C PRO A 107 19.44 -10.59 10.79
N ALA A 108 20.56 -10.09 11.30
CA ALA A 108 21.46 -9.25 10.54
C ALA A 108 22.03 -10.05 9.34
N GLY A 109 21.99 -9.48 8.13
CA GLY A 109 22.57 -10.10 6.94
C GLY A 109 21.61 -10.91 6.07
N VAL A 110 20.29 -10.82 6.28
CA VAL A 110 19.32 -11.38 5.32
C VAL A 110 19.44 -10.61 3.99
N ALA A 111 20.08 -11.24 3.00
CA ALA A 111 20.21 -10.71 1.63
C ALA A 111 18.85 -10.61 0.91
N ALA A 112 17.84 -11.30 1.43
CA ALA A 112 16.49 -11.25 0.90
C ALA A 112 15.83 -9.92 1.27
N GLN A 113 15.24 -9.26 0.28
CA GLN A 113 14.54 -7.99 0.45
C GLN A 113 13.20 -8.28 1.13
N PRO A 114 13.03 -8.01 2.45
CA PRO A 114 11.85 -8.46 3.18
C PRO A 114 10.74 -7.41 3.15
N TRP A 115 9.51 -7.85 2.91
CA TRP A 115 8.35 -6.99 2.65
C TRP A 115 7.21 -7.40 3.57
N VAL A 116 6.62 -6.45 4.28
CA VAL A 116 5.43 -6.70 5.08
C VAL A 116 4.21 -6.31 4.25
N THR A 117 3.28 -7.25 4.09
CA THR A 117 2.03 -7.03 3.38
C THR A 117 0.86 -7.10 4.34
N VAL A 118 -0.04 -6.13 4.26
CA VAL A 118 -1.36 -6.19 4.87
C VAL A 118 -2.37 -6.43 3.77
N THR A 119 -3.25 -7.41 3.92
CA THR A 119 -4.36 -7.65 2.99
C THR A 119 -5.68 -7.61 3.73
N TRP A 120 -6.72 -7.14 3.06
CA TRP A 120 -8.08 -7.14 3.58
C TRP A 120 -9.07 -7.27 2.43
N VAL A 121 -10.32 -7.51 2.82
CA VAL A 121 -11.45 -7.73 1.94
C VAL A 121 -12.52 -6.70 2.22
N ARG A 122 -13.16 -6.18 1.17
CA ARG A 122 -14.28 -5.27 1.29
C ARG A 122 -15.47 -5.71 0.47
N PRO A 123 -16.67 -5.73 1.07
CA PRO A 123 -17.91 -5.84 0.31
C PRO A 123 -18.15 -4.51 -0.40
N TYR A 124 -18.24 -4.55 -1.73
CA TYR A 124 -18.61 -3.40 -2.55
C TYR A 124 -19.83 -3.75 -3.40
N LEU A 125 -21.01 -3.26 -3.00
CA LEU A 125 -22.32 -3.46 -3.63
C LEU A 125 -22.66 -4.91 -3.98
N GLN A 126 -22.13 -5.43 -5.10
CA GLN A 126 -22.40 -6.75 -5.68
C GLN A 126 -21.16 -7.68 -5.69
N GLY A 127 -20.05 -7.27 -5.08
CA GLY A 127 -18.79 -8.02 -5.14
C GLY A 127 -17.92 -7.90 -3.90
N VAL A 128 -16.83 -8.68 -3.92
CA VAL A 128 -15.83 -8.75 -2.85
C VAL A 128 -14.50 -8.27 -3.45
N GLU A 129 -13.99 -7.13 -2.96
CA GLU A 129 -12.71 -6.59 -3.39
C GLU A 129 -11.62 -6.94 -2.38
N SER A 130 -10.56 -7.60 -2.85
CA SER A 130 -9.36 -7.81 -2.05
C SER A 130 -8.37 -6.68 -2.30
N GLU A 131 -7.91 -6.07 -1.23
CA GLU A 131 -6.96 -4.97 -1.25
C GLU A 131 -5.73 -5.34 -0.46
N ALA A 132 -4.61 -4.69 -0.79
CA ALA A 132 -3.38 -4.94 -0.10
C ALA A 132 -2.48 -3.71 -0.09
N LEU A 133 -1.74 -3.55 1.00
CA LEU A 133 -0.61 -2.63 1.11
C LEU A 133 0.63 -3.45 1.38
N ALA A 134 1.76 -3.07 0.78
CA ALA A 134 3.05 -3.67 1.04
C ALA A 134 4.06 -2.58 1.43
N HIS A 135 4.83 -2.84 2.47
CA HIS A 135 5.90 -1.96 2.92
C HIS A 135 7.24 -2.68 2.84
N TRP A 136 8.17 -2.07 2.13
CA TRP A 136 9.52 -2.60 1.97
C TRP A 136 10.39 -2.14 3.14
N LEU A 137 10.87 -3.11 3.93
CA LEU A 137 11.55 -2.86 5.20
C LEU A 137 12.88 -2.09 5.07
N GLN A 138 13.64 -2.32 4.00
CA GLN A 138 14.95 -1.66 3.81
C GLN A 138 14.83 -0.26 3.18
N GLY A 139 13.82 -0.04 2.33
CA GLY A 139 13.66 1.20 1.58
C GLY A 139 12.64 2.17 2.15
N GLY A 140 11.89 1.76 3.18
CA GLY A 140 10.78 2.53 3.75
C GLY A 140 9.65 2.81 2.75
N ARG A 141 9.60 2.10 1.62
CA ARG A 141 8.69 2.40 0.52
C ARG A 141 7.36 1.69 0.74
N LEU A 142 6.27 2.44 0.60
CA LEU A 142 4.90 1.94 0.67
C LEU A 142 4.33 1.73 -0.74
N TYR A 143 3.73 0.56 -0.95
CA TYR A 143 3.08 0.13 -2.17
C TYR A 143 1.63 -0.24 -1.89
N GLU A 144 0.76 0.07 -2.84
CA GLU A 144 -0.67 -0.21 -2.85
C GLU A 144 -0.98 -1.19 -3.99
N TRP A 145 -1.76 -2.23 -3.72
CA TRP A 145 -2.25 -3.12 -4.75
C TRP A 145 -3.43 -2.50 -5.49
N ARG A 146 -3.34 -2.40 -6.81
CA ARG A 146 -4.41 -1.91 -7.66
C ARG A 146 -4.74 -2.90 -8.76
N TRP A 147 -6.02 -3.24 -8.87
CA TRP A 147 -6.54 -4.05 -9.97
C TRP A 147 -6.44 -3.29 -11.31
N TYR A 148 -6.11 -3.98 -12.41
CA TYR A 148 -5.89 -3.35 -13.73
C TYR A 148 -7.15 -2.65 -14.27
N SER A 149 -8.31 -3.30 -14.16
CA SER A 149 -9.62 -2.67 -14.34
C SER A 149 -10.71 -3.60 -13.79
N GLU A 150 -11.83 -3.03 -13.35
CA GLU A 150 -12.99 -3.81 -12.92
C GLU A 150 -13.50 -4.73 -14.03
N THR A 151 -13.56 -4.22 -15.27
CA THR A 151 -14.03 -4.96 -16.44
C THR A 151 -13.15 -6.17 -16.77
N ASN A 152 -11.83 -6.00 -16.77
CA ASN A 152 -10.89 -7.09 -17.08
C ASN A 152 -10.87 -8.12 -15.94
N ARG A 153 -10.96 -7.67 -14.69
CA ARG A 153 -11.11 -8.54 -13.52
C ARG A 153 -12.40 -9.36 -13.62
N TYR A 154 -13.53 -8.72 -13.88
CA TYR A 154 -14.83 -9.40 -14.01
C TYR A 154 -14.81 -10.43 -15.12
N LEU A 155 -14.34 -10.05 -16.31
CA LEU A 155 -14.24 -10.95 -17.46
C LEU A 155 -13.38 -12.18 -17.15
N ARG A 156 -12.18 -11.99 -16.57
CA ARG A 156 -11.30 -13.11 -16.21
C ARG A 156 -11.88 -13.99 -15.11
N THR A 157 -12.58 -13.42 -14.13
CA THR A 157 -13.27 -14.20 -13.08
C THR A 157 -14.38 -15.04 -13.67
N VAL A 158 -15.19 -14.49 -14.59
CA VAL A 158 -16.24 -15.23 -15.30
C VAL A 158 -15.62 -16.35 -16.13
N ILE A 159 -14.56 -16.07 -16.89
CA ILE A 159 -13.87 -17.10 -17.69
C ILE A 159 -13.34 -18.22 -16.78
N ARG A 160 -12.70 -17.89 -15.64
CA ARG A 160 -12.28 -18.90 -14.66
C ARG A 160 -13.44 -19.73 -14.15
N PHE A 161 -14.56 -19.09 -13.79
CA PHE A 161 -15.74 -19.78 -13.27
C PHE A 161 -16.31 -20.76 -14.30
N VAL A 162 -16.50 -20.30 -15.54
CA VAL A 162 -16.93 -21.11 -16.69
C VAL A 162 -15.97 -22.27 -16.94
N ALA A 163 -14.66 -22.00 -16.99
CA ALA A 163 -13.63 -23.00 -17.24
C ALA A 163 -13.53 -24.07 -16.15
N ARG A 164 -13.76 -23.70 -14.88
CA ARG A 164 -13.79 -24.64 -13.74
C ARG A 164 -15.11 -25.41 -13.69
N ARG A 165 -16.23 -24.75 -13.97
CA ARG A 165 -17.57 -25.34 -13.85
C ARG A 165 -17.88 -26.35 -14.95
N TRP A 166 -17.38 -26.10 -16.16
CA TRP A 166 -17.62 -26.93 -17.35
C TRP A 166 -16.35 -27.59 -17.88
N SER A 167 -15.24 -27.47 -17.16
CA SER A 167 -13.97 -28.10 -17.51
C SER A 167 -13.39 -27.70 -18.89
N VAL A 168 -13.85 -26.59 -19.48
CA VAL A 168 -13.45 -26.12 -20.82
C VAL A 168 -12.18 -25.27 -20.74
N GLY A 169 -11.29 -25.38 -21.73
CA GLY A 169 -10.19 -24.42 -21.91
C GLY A 169 -8.87 -24.73 -21.20
N GLY A 170 -8.72 -25.94 -20.66
CA GLY A 170 -7.47 -26.38 -20.02
C GLY A 170 -7.14 -25.67 -18.70
N GLU A 171 -6.03 -26.06 -18.10
CA GLU A 171 -5.57 -25.56 -16.79
C GLU A 171 -5.25 -24.05 -16.84
N SER A 172 -4.73 -23.56 -17.96
CA SER A 172 -4.41 -22.15 -18.19
C SER A 172 -5.62 -21.21 -18.06
N LEU A 173 -6.82 -21.64 -18.47
CA LEU A 173 -8.05 -20.88 -18.32
C LEU A 173 -8.71 -21.05 -16.94
N ARG A 174 -8.48 -22.18 -16.25
CA ARG A 174 -8.95 -22.40 -14.87
C ARG A 174 -8.13 -21.62 -13.84
N GLU A 175 -6.88 -21.38 -14.15
CA GLU A 175 -5.92 -20.64 -13.32
C GLU A 175 -5.63 -19.23 -13.84
N LEU A 176 -6.43 -18.76 -14.81
CA LEU A 176 -6.28 -17.50 -15.54
C LEU A 176 -5.92 -16.33 -14.61
N PRO A 177 -4.66 -15.90 -14.56
CA PRO A 177 -4.20 -15.08 -13.46
C PRO A 177 -4.98 -13.77 -13.35
N LEU A 178 -5.56 -13.54 -12.18
CA LEU A 178 -6.18 -12.26 -11.81
C LEU A 178 -5.03 -11.34 -11.37
N TYR A 179 -4.44 -10.64 -12.32
CA TYR A 179 -3.38 -9.69 -11.99
C TYR A 179 -3.98 -8.34 -11.59
N GLY A 180 -3.39 -7.77 -10.56
CA GLY A 180 -3.31 -6.33 -10.32
C GLY A 180 -1.85 -5.91 -10.41
N ARG A 181 -1.55 -4.70 -9.96
CA ARG A 181 -0.21 -4.12 -9.94
C ARG A 181 0.05 -3.44 -8.61
N TRP A 182 1.30 -3.49 -8.17
CA TRP A 182 1.77 -2.66 -7.05
C TRP A 182 2.05 -1.25 -7.55
N ARG A 183 1.45 -0.25 -6.90
CA ARG A 183 1.63 1.18 -7.16
C ARG A 183 2.29 1.81 -5.94
N ARG A 184 3.35 2.59 -6.14
CA ARG A 184 3.93 3.39 -5.04
C ARG A 184 2.99 4.51 -4.64
N THR A 185 2.69 4.64 -3.34
CA THR A 185 1.75 5.68 -2.85
C THR A 185 2.29 7.10 -2.98
N SER A 186 3.62 7.27 -3.00
CA SER A 186 4.29 8.57 -3.07
C SER A 186 4.60 9.08 -4.48
N SER A 187 4.18 8.39 -5.56
CA SER A 187 4.48 8.81 -6.93
C SER A 187 3.24 8.81 -7.83
N ASN A 188 3.10 9.90 -8.59
CA ASN A 188 2.09 10.07 -9.64
C ASN A 188 2.68 9.89 -11.05
N ASN A 189 3.94 9.47 -11.18
CA ASN A 189 4.60 9.34 -12.47
C ASN A 189 4.35 7.96 -13.11
N SER A 190 4.11 7.93 -14.42
CA SER A 190 3.76 6.72 -15.17
C SER A 190 4.87 5.67 -15.23
N ALA A 191 6.12 6.09 -15.15
CA ALA A 191 7.28 5.19 -15.07
C ALA A 191 7.36 4.44 -13.72
N ASP A 192 6.90 5.05 -12.62
CA ASP A 192 6.77 4.41 -11.31
C ASP A 192 5.50 3.52 -11.21
N LEU A 193 4.62 3.55 -12.24
CA LEU A 193 3.43 2.68 -12.34
C LEU A 193 3.76 1.25 -12.80
N LEU A 194 4.99 1.00 -13.23
CA LEU A 194 5.44 -0.34 -13.64
C LEU A 194 5.78 -1.23 -12.45
N GLY A 195 5.82 -0.67 -11.23
CA GLY A 195 6.69 -1.21 -10.19
C GLY A 195 8.13 -1.24 -10.72
N PRO A 196 9.12 -1.63 -9.91
CA PRO A 196 10.38 -2.00 -10.51
C PRO A 196 10.08 -3.23 -11.38
N ALA A 197 10.27 -3.16 -12.70
CA ALA A 197 10.33 -4.34 -13.56
C ALA A 197 11.34 -5.39 -13.02
N ALA A 198 12.23 -4.93 -12.13
CA ALA A 198 13.24 -5.69 -11.41
C ALA A 198 12.80 -6.26 -10.05
N THR A 199 11.59 -5.99 -9.54
CA THR A 199 11.16 -6.55 -8.25
C THR A 199 10.03 -7.53 -8.47
N PRO A 200 10.34 -8.85 -8.46
CA PRO A 200 9.32 -9.87 -8.66
C PRO A 200 8.22 -9.73 -7.60
N PRO A 201 6.97 -10.11 -7.92
CA PRO A 201 5.94 -10.25 -6.89
C PRO A 201 6.49 -11.13 -5.75
N PRO A 202 6.05 -10.92 -4.50
CA PRO A 202 6.49 -11.74 -3.38
C PRO A 202 6.30 -13.21 -3.74
N ARG A 203 7.42 -13.93 -3.89
CA ARG A 203 7.43 -15.37 -4.12
C ARG A 203 7.61 -16.04 -2.75
N THR A 204 6.74 -17.01 -2.49
CA THR A 204 6.87 -17.98 -1.39
C THR A 204 8.09 -18.85 -1.57
#